data_AF-A0A429ARJ1-F1
#
_entry.id   AF-A0A429ARJ1-F1
#
_cell.length_a   1.000
_cell.length_b   1.000
_cell.length_c   1.000
_cell.angle_alpha   90.00
_cell.angle_beta   90.00
_cell.angle_gamma   90.00
#
_symmetry.space_group_name_H-M   'P 1'
#
loop_
_entity.id
_entity.type
_entity.pdbx_description
1 polymer ?
#
loop_
_entity_poly.entity_id
_entity_poly.type
_entity_poly.pdbx_seq_one_letter_code
_entity_poly.pdbx_strand_id
1 'polypeptide(L)'
;MATASRAALTVEVMEMLAHLDPRLWEIVEPPVPPNPIHAPGIPVGFRSAVDGERLNPQPLPPGNGLLASVRDMAVSVADATIAASLAGRKPAEVLREVGDDICPEPPKLPWPKKWPVPVQLREHLITDPNRVSPAIQASAALVFQSYAHRISDKNLSTAFGDLADRLLERALKTAGSAG
;
A
#
# COMPACT_ATOMS: atom_id res chain seq x y z
N MET A 1 7.77 16.16 21.47
CA MET A 1 7.87 14.79 20.92
C MET A 1 6.74 14.64 19.92
N ALA A 2 7.02 14.32 18.66
CA ALA A 2 5.96 14.02 17.70
C ALA A 2 5.38 12.65 18.05
N THR A 3 4.08 12.57 18.27
CA THR A 3 3.37 11.30 18.46
C THR A 3 3.48 10.48 17.18
N ALA A 4 3.86 9.20 17.31
CA ALA A 4 3.86 8.29 16.16
C ALA A 4 2.47 8.21 15.55
N SER A 5 2.42 8.16 14.23
CA SER A 5 1.15 8.17 13.52
C SER A 5 0.43 6.82 13.60
N ARG A 6 -0.88 6.80 13.31
CA ARG A 6 -1.69 5.58 13.47
C ARG A 6 -1.26 4.50 12.48
N ALA A 7 -0.92 4.89 11.26
CA ALA A 7 -0.41 3.97 10.25
C ALA A 7 0.94 3.40 10.70
N ALA A 8 1.85 4.23 11.20
CA ALA A 8 3.15 3.79 11.71
C ALA A 8 3.02 2.74 12.81
N LEU A 9 2.20 3.01 13.84
CA LEU A 9 1.97 2.07 14.94
C LEU A 9 1.31 0.76 14.45
N THR A 10 0.41 0.84 13.48
CA THR A 10 -0.25 -0.35 12.92
C THR A 10 0.74 -1.23 12.17
N VAL A 11 1.64 -0.63 11.39
CA VAL A 11 2.73 -1.33 10.71
C VAL A 11 3.67 -1.98 11.71
N GLU A 12 4.08 -1.28 12.77
CA GLU A 12 4.92 -1.87 13.83
C GLU A 12 4.26 -3.08 14.49
N VAL A 13 2.95 -3.01 14.78
CA VAL A 13 2.19 -4.16 15.31
C VAL A 13 2.14 -5.31 14.30
N MET A 14 1.91 -5.02 13.03
CA MET A 14 1.89 -6.04 11.98
C MET A 14 3.27 -6.69 11.81
N GLU A 15 4.36 -5.93 11.89
CA GLU A 15 5.73 -6.46 11.89
C GLU A 15 5.94 -7.39 13.08
N MET A 16 5.56 -6.98 14.31
CA MET A 16 5.66 -7.84 15.50
C MET A 16 4.90 -9.16 15.33
N LEU A 17 3.69 -9.14 14.76
CA LEU A 17 2.89 -10.35 14.52
C LEU A 17 3.49 -11.22 13.40
N ALA A 18 4.04 -10.60 12.36
CA ALA A 18 4.66 -11.27 11.23
C ALA A 18 5.90 -12.09 11.62
N HIS A 19 6.60 -11.73 12.69
CA HIS A 19 7.69 -12.54 13.23
C HIS A 19 7.24 -13.94 13.65
N LEU A 20 5.96 -14.12 13.99
CA LEU A 20 5.37 -15.41 14.37
C LEU A 20 4.71 -16.12 13.18
N ASP A 21 4.09 -15.38 12.27
CA ASP A 21 3.48 -15.90 11.04
C ASP A 21 3.77 -14.96 9.85
N PRO A 22 4.80 -15.26 9.03
CA PRO A 22 5.21 -14.40 7.92
C PRO A 22 4.12 -14.12 6.89
N ARG A 23 3.10 -14.99 6.79
CA ARG A 23 1.97 -14.82 5.85
C ARG A 23 1.15 -13.55 6.13
N LEU A 24 1.19 -13.05 7.38
CA LEU A 24 0.55 -11.79 7.75
C LEU A 24 1.19 -10.59 7.06
N TRP A 25 2.46 -10.71 6.69
CA TRP A 25 3.24 -9.65 6.07
C TRP A 25 3.19 -9.67 4.56
N GLU A 26 2.95 -10.83 3.93
CA GLU A 26 2.94 -10.99 2.46
C GLU A 26 1.91 -10.09 1.75
N ILE A 27 0.85 -9.71 2.44
CA ILE A 27 -0.22 -8.83 1.93
C ILE A 27 0.24 -7.38 1.84
N VAL A 28 1.20 -6.97 2.67
CA VAL A 28 1.56 -5.57 2.90
C VAL A 28 2.99 -5.29 2.46
N GLU A 29 3.90 -6.25 2.66
CA GLU A 29 5.31 -6.08 2.35
C GLU A 29 5.51 -6.10 0.84
N PRO A 30 5.89 -4.97 0.24
CA PRO A 30 6.31 -4.98 -1.15
C PRO A 30 7.65 -5.74 -1.24
N PRO A 31 7.94 -6.46 -2.34
CA PRO A 31 9.18 -7.21 -2.50
C PRO A 31 10.30 -6.21 -2.81
N VAL A 32 10.69 -5.43 -1.82
CA VAL A 32 11.69 -4.37 -1.93
C VAL A 32 12.89 -4.82 -1.12
N PRO A 33 14.12 -4.68 -1.68
CA PRO A 33 15.33 -5.09 -0.98
C PRO A 33 15.46 -4.38 0.39
N PRO A 34 16.15 -4.99 1.37
CA PRO A 34 16.30 -4.48 2.74
C PRO A 34 17.10 -3.17 2.86
N ASN A 35 17.47 -2.55 1.74
CA ASN A 35 18.24 -1.31 1.71
C ASN A 35 17.30 -0.11 1.51
N PRO A 36 17.61 1.06 2.09
CA PRO A 36 16.80 2.24 1.90
C PRO A 36 16.69 2.57 0.41
N ILE A 37 15.48 2.87 -0.04
CA ILE A 37 15.14 3.02 -1.46
C ILE A 37 15.93 4.17 -2.12
N HIS A 38 16.57 5.04 -1.32
CA HIS A 38 17.36 6.20 -1.76
C HIS A 38 18.75 6.31 -1.08
N ALA A 39 19.62 5.32 -1.28
CA ALA A 39 21.06 5.49 -1.04
C ALA A 39 21.78 5.86 -2.37
N PRO A 40 22.47 7.01 -2.47
CA PRO A 40 23.22 7.35 -3.66
C PRO A 40 24.40 6.36 -3.84
N GLY A 41 24.45 5.68 -5.00
CA GLY A 41 25.60 4.86 -5.40
C GLY A 41 25.47 3.34 -5.24
N ILE A 42 24.30 2.79 -4.90
CA ILE A 42 24.11 1.33 -4.88
C ILE A 42 23.34 0.87 -6.13
N PRO A 43 23.93 0.02 -7.00
CA PRO A 43 23.19 -0.56 -8.11
C PRO A 43 22.02 -1.37 -7.54
N VAL A 44 20.84 -1.22 -8.14
CA VAL A 44 19.60 -1.90 -7.76
C VAL A 44 19.77 -3.41 -8.00
N GLY A 45 20.41 -4.08 -7.05
CA GLY A 45 20.67 -5.52 -7.05
C GLY A 45 19.48 -6.24 -6.45
N PHE A 46 18.72 -6.88 -7.32
CA PHE A 46 17.59 -7.75 -7.00
C PHE A 46 18.04 -8.83 -6.00
N ARG A 47 17.61 -8.75 -4.74
CA ARG A 47 17.66 -9.88 -3.81
C ARG A 47 16.26 -10.46 -3.72
N SER A 48 15.97 -11.37 -4.65
CA SER A 48 14.96 -12.41 -4.42
C SER A 48 15.39 -13.20 -3.18
N ALA A 49 14.70 -13.00 -2.07
CA ALA A 49 14.62 -14.03 -1.06
C ALA A 49 13.71 -15.13 -1.64
N VAL A 50 14.31 -16.06 -2.39
CA VAL A 50 14.34 -17.52 -2.17
C VAL A 50 15.21 -18.09 -3.29
N ASP A 51 16.16 -18.96 -2.94
CA ASP A 51 16.88 -19.80 -3.88
C ASP A 51 15.97 -20.39 -4.98
N GLY A 52 16.44 -20.32 -6.23
CA GLY A 52 16.45 -21.44 -7.19
C GLY A 52 15.17 -22.10 -7.69
N GLU A 53 13.99 -21.91 -7.09
CA GLU A 53 12.79 -22.72 -7.41
C GLU A 53 11.53 -21.85 -7.58
N ARG A 54 11.55 -20.95 -8.57
CA ARG A 54 10.31 -20.45 -9.20
C ARG A 54 9.96 -21.32 -10.42
N LEU A 55 9.83 -22.62 -10.21
CA LEU A 55 9.22 -23.50 -11.21
C LEU A 55 7.70 -23.28 -11.16
N ASN A 56 7.24 -22.41 -12.06
CA ASN A 56 5.84 -22.02 -12.28
C ASN A 56 5.21 -21.24 -11.10
N PRO A 57 5.02 -19.91 -11.21
CA PRO A 57 4.18 -19.21 -10.25
C PRO A 57 2.78 -19.83 -10.29
N GLN A 58 2.44 -20.61 -9.25
CA GLN A 58 1.10 -21.15 -9.12
C GLN A 58 0.11 -19.98 -9.08
N PRO A 59 -1.03 -20.08 -9.82
CA PRO A 59 -2.08 -19.07 -9.73
C PRO A 59 -2.45 -18.84 -8.27
N LEU A 60 -2.58 -17.57 -7.87
CA LEU A 60 -3.07 -17.23 -6.54
C LEU A 60 -4.40 -17.96 -6.31
N PRO A 61 -4.62 -18.57 -5.13
CA PRO A 61 -5.87 -19.23 -4.82
C PRO A 61 -7.06 -18.29 -5.08
N PRO A 62 -8.14 -18.75 -5.73
CA PRO A 62 -9.32 -17.95 -5.98
C PRO A 62 -9.92 -17.51 -4.63
N GLY A 63 -9.76 -16.22 -4.32
CA GLY A 63 -10.15 -15.62 -3.04
C GLY A 63 -9.19 -14.51 -2.58
N ASN A 64 -7.90 -14.61 -2.90
CA ASN A 64 -6.88 -13.67 -2.41
C ASN A 64 -6.48 -12.58 -3.43
N GLY A 65 -7.09 -12.58 -4.61
CA GLY A 65 -6.70 -11.70 -5.71
C GLY A 65 -6.91 -10.20 -5.45
N LEU A 66 -7.91 -9.83 -4.63
CA LEU A 66 -8.22 -8.42 -4.41
C LEU A 66 -7.14 -7.71 -3.58
N LEU A 67 -6.74 -8.27 -2.45
CA LEU A 67 -5.69 -7.66 -1.61
C LEU A 67 -4.34 -7.65 -2.31
N ALA A 68 -4.01 -8.72 -3.05
CA ALA A 68 -2.84 -8.75 -3.91
C ALA A 68 -2.88 -7.63 -4.97
N SER A 69 -4.05 -7.40 -5.59
CA SER A 69 -4.22 -6.31 -6.55
C SER A 69 -4.09 -4.93 -5.90
N VAL A 70 -4.60 -4.74 -4.68
CA VAL A 70 -4.43 -3.49 -3.92
C VAL A 70 -2.96 -3.24 -3.62
N ARG A 71 -2.22 -4.28 -3.22
CA ARG A 71 -0.77 -4.21 -3.00
C ARG A 71 -0.04 -3.83 -4.28
N ASP A 72 -0.30 -4.53 -5.39
CA ASP A 72 0.36 -4.27 -6.67
C ASP A 72 0.07 -2.85 -7.18
N MET A 73 -1.17 -2.38 -7.01
CA MET A 73 -1.55 -0.99 -7.28
C MET A 73 -0.77 0.00 -6.40
N ALA A 74 -0.74 -0.22 -5.08
CA ALA A 74 -0.08 0.70 -4.16
C ALA A 74 1.45 0.76 -4.39
N VAL A 75 2.08 -0.38 -4.69
CA VAL A 75 3.49 -0.47 -5.13
C VAL A 75 3.71 0.33 -6.40
N SER A 76 2.87 0.12 -7.42
CA SER A 76 2.98 0.84 -8.69
C SER A 76 2.79 2.35 -8.53
N VAL A 77 1.89 2.79 -7.66
CA VAL A 77 1.72 4.21 -7.30
C VAL A 77 2.96 4.75 -6.60
N ALA A 78 3.53 4.00 -5.65
CA ALA A 78 4.71 4.42 -4.91
C ALA A 78 5.91 4.58 -5.85
N ASP A 79 6.16 3.60 -6.71
CA ASP A 79 7.24 3.64 -7.69
C ASP A 79 7.06 4.81 -8.70
N ALA A 80 5.82 5.03 -9.17
CA ALA A 80 5.50 6.16 -10.03
C ALA A 80 5.70 7.52 -9.32
N THR A 81 5.40 7.59 -8.03
CA THR A 81 5.58 8.80 -7.21
C THR A 81 7.06 9.10 -6.99
N ILE A 82 7.86 8.07 -6.69
CA ILE A 82 9.32 8.16 -6.59
C ILE A 82 9.91 8.66 -7.92
N ALA A 83 9.53 8.04 -9.04
CA ALA A 83 10.00 8.45 -10.36
C ALA A 83 9.59 9.89 -10.70
N ALA A 84 8.35 10.29 -10.38
CA ALA A 84 7.88 11.66 -10.55
C ALA A 84 8.68 12.66 -9.69
N SER A 85 9.02 12.28 -8.45
CA SER A 85 9.85 13.10 -7.55
C SER A 85 11.25 13.31 -8.10
N LEU A 86 11.86 12.26 -8.64
CA LEU A 86 13.17 12.33 -9.32
C LEU A 86 13.12 13.22 -10.56
N ALA A 87 11.97 13.31 -11.23
CA ALA A 87 11.71 14.22 -12.33
C ALA A 87 11.32 15.66 -11.87
N GLY A 88 11.43 15.97 -10.57
CA GLY A 88 11.17 17.29 -10.01
C GLY A 88 9.71 17.61 -9.69
N ARG A 89 8.79 16.63 -9.77
CA ARG A 89 7.40 16.82 -9.32
C ARG A 89 7.31 16.68 -7.81
N LYS A 90 6.34 17.36 -7.19
CA LYS A 90 6.12 17.25 -5.74
C LYS A 90 5.37 15.95 -5.41
N PRO A 91 5.92 15.06 -4.54
CA PRO A 91 5.27 13.80 -4.17
C PRO A 91 3.84 13.97 -3.65
N ALA A 92 3.61 14.96 -2.79
CA ALA A 92 2.30 15.24 -2.22
C ALA A 92 1.23 15.55 -3.27
N GLU A 93 1.59 16.21 -4.38
CA GLU A 93 0.63 16.51 -5.45
C GLU A 93 0.23 15.24 -6.22
N VAL A 94 1.18 14.33 -6.45
CA VAL A 94 0.95 13.04 -7.11
C VAL A 94 0.07 12.15 -6.24
N LEU A 95 0.42 12.03 -4.96
CA LEU A 95 -0.27 11.18 -4.01
C LEU A 95 -1.66 11.70 -3.63
N ARG A 96 -1.91 13.00 -3.71
CA ARG A 96 -3.23 13.58 -3.45
C ARG A 96 -4.30 13.03 -4.39
N GLU A 97 -4.02 12.99 -5.70
CA GLU A 97 -4.97 12.47 -6.70
C GLU A 97 -5.32 11.01 -6.40
N VAL A 98 -4.31 10.20 -6.09
CA VAL A 98 -4.49 8.78 -5.76
C VAL A 98 -5.27 8.61 -4.45
N GLY A 99 -4.94 9.38 -3.42
CA GLY A 99 -5.64 9.34 -2.14
C GLY A 99 -7.11 9.74 -2.27
N ASP A 100 -7.43 10.70 -3.13
CA ASP A 100 -8.82 11.11 -3.40
C ASP A 100 -9.62 10.00 -4.11
N ASP A 101 -8.98 9.26 -5.02
CA ASP A 101 -9.61 8.15 -5.74
C ASP A 101 -9.78 6.89 -4.88
N ILE A 102 -8.89 6.62 -3.92
CA ILE A 102 -9.00 5.48 -2.97
C ILE A 102 -9.99 5.80 -1.84
N CYS A 103 -10.18 7.09 -1.52
CA CYS A 103 -11.10 7.56 -0.48
C CYS A 103 -12.28 8.37 -1.05
N PRO A 104 -13.05 7.84 -2.01
CA PRO A 104 -14.14 8.62 -2.55
C PRO A 104 -15.31 8.67 -1.54
N GLU A 105 -16.24 9.58 -1.79
CA GLU A 105 -17.54 9.53 -1.14
C GLU A 105 -18.37 8.36 -1.72
N PRO A 106 -18.97 7.50 -0.87
CA PRO A 106 -19.86 6.43 -1.34
C PRO A 106 -20.96 6.99 -2.24
N PRO A 107 -21.38 6.29 -3.32
CA PRO A 107 -21.10 4.89 -3.66
C PRO A 107 -19.99 4.69 -4.71
N LYS A 108 -19.02 5.61 -4.80
CA LYS A 108 -17.97 5.54 -5.85
C LYS A 108 -16.95 4.43 -5.58
N LEU A 109 -16.37 3.90 -6.66
CA LEU A 109 -15.33 2.87 -6.64
C LEU A 109 -14.05 3.41 -5.95
N PRO A 110 -13.58 2.79 -4.85
CA PRO A 110 -12.35 3.20 -4.15
C PRO A 110 -11.10 2.68 -4.89
N TRP A 111 -10.86 3.19 -6.09
CA TRP A 111 -9.75 2.76 -6.96
C TRP A 111 -9.19 3.90 -7.79
N PRO A 112 -7.86 4.04 -7.92
CA PRO A 112 -7.24 5.07 -8.76
C PRO A 112 -7.67 4.96 -10.22
N LYS A 113 -8.17 6.06 -10.79
CA LYS A 113 -8.73 6.07 -12.15
C LYS A 113 -7.72 5.69 -13.24
N LYS A 114 -6.44 5.92 -12.97
CA LYS A 114 -5.33 5.68 -13.90
C LYS A 114 -4.78 4.24 -13.82
N TRP A 115 -5.28 3.42 -12.90
CA TRP A 115 -4.83 2.03 -12.73
C TRP A 115 -5.87 1.02 -13.21
N PRO A 116 -5.44 -0.11 -13.81
CA PRO A 116 -6.34 -1.19 -14.17
C PRO A 116 -7.17 -1.66 -12.97
N VAL A 117 -8.48 -1.74 -13.15
CA VAL A 117 -9.42 -2.17 -12.10
C VAL A 117 -9.46 -3.70 -12.04
N PRO A 118 -9.24 -4.33 -10.87
CA PRO A 118 -9.35 -5.78 -10.72
C PRO A 118 -10.79 -6.24 -10.99
N VAL A 119 -10.94 -7.34 -11.72
CA VAL A 119 -12.27 -7.88 -12.08
C VAL A 119 -13.09 -8.17 -10.81
N GLN A 120 -12.44 -8.75 -9.81
CA GLN A 120 -13.04 -9.12 -8.52
C GLN A 120 -13.48 -7.91 -7.71
N LEU A 121 -12.93 -6.72 -7.94
CA LEU A 121 -13.26 -5.53 -7.14
C LEU A 121 -14.74 -5.15 -7.34
N ARG A 122 -15.23 -5.17 -8.58
CA ARG A 122 -16.61 -4.78 -8.87
C ARG A 122 -17.60 -5.72 -8.20
N GLU A 123 -17.35 -7.02 -8.28
CA GLU A 123 -18.20 -8.05 -7.69
C GLU A 123 -18.24 -7.96 -6.16
N HIS A 124 -17.08 -7.82 -5.52
CA HIS A 124 -17.00 -7.68 -4.06
C HIS A 124 -17.64 -6.37 -3.58
N LEU A 125 -17.45 -5.26 -4.29
CA LEU A 125 -18.02 -3.96 -3.90
C LEU A 125 -19.55 -3.95 -4.00
N ILE A 126 -20.15 -4.68 -4.95
CA ILE A 126 -21.61 -4.85 -5.03
C ILE A 126 -22.11 -5.67 -3.85
N THR A 127 -21.36 -6.71 -3.46
CA THR A 127 -21.78 -7.66 -2.42
C THR A 127 -21.67 -7.07 -1.02
N ASP A 128 -20.56 -6.38 -0.71
CA ASP A 128 -20.30 -5.83 0.62
C ASP A 128 -19.43 -4.55 0.54
N PRO A 129 -20.00 -3.41 0.11
CA PRO A 129 -19.24 -2.17 -0.07
C PRO A 129 -18.66 -1.63 1.24
N ASN A 130 -19.35 -1.89 2.36
CA ASN A 130 -19.00 -1.40 3.68
C ASN A 130 -17.81 -2.15 4.29
N ARG A 131 -17.55 -3.38 3.86
CA ARG A 131 -16.33 -4.13 4.25
C ARG A 131 -15.20 -3.95 3.25
N VAL A 132 -15.51 -3.94 1.96
CA VAL A 132 -14.51 -3.95 0.88
C VAL A 132 -13.79 -2.61 0.78
N SER A 133 -14.50 -1.49 0.86
CA SER A 133 -13.89 -0.15 0.78
C SER A 133 -12.87 0.12 1.88
N PRO A 134 -13.19 -0.09 3.19
CA PRO A 134 -12.20 0.09 4.24
C PRO A 134 -11.07 -0.93 4.18
N ALA A 135 -11.30 -2.16 3.69
CA ALA A 135 -10.22 -3.13 3.50
C ALA A 135 -9.20 -2.66 2.44
N ILE A 136 -9.67 -2.07 1.33
CA ILE A 136 -8.79 -1.49 0.29
C ILE A 136 -7.99 -0.33 0.86
N GLN A 137 -8.65 0.58 1.57
CA GLN A 137 -8.03 1.76 2.18
C GLN A 137 -6.97 1.37 3.21
N ALA A 138 -7.30 0.45 4.12
CA ALA A 138 -6.36 -0.04 5.13
C ALA A 138 -5.17 -0.76 4.49
N SER A 139 -5.39 -1.62 3.49
CA SER A 139 -4.30 -2.35 2.85
C SER A 139 -3.35 -1.41 2.10
N ALA A 140 -3.88 -0.45 1.35
CA ALA A 140 -3.07 0.58 0.69
C ALA A 140 -2.31 1.45 1.70
N ALA A 141 -2.94 1.81 2.83
CA ALA A 141 -2.30 2.57 3.90
C ALA A 141 -1.04 1.87 4.42
N LEU A 142 -1.14 0.56 4.70
CA LEU A 142 -0.02 -0.21 5.23
C LEU A 142 1.14 -0.29 4.21
N VAL A 143 0.83 -0.45 2.92
CA VAL A 143 1.85 -0.43 1.86
C VAL A 143 2.54 0.95 1.82
N PHE A 144 1.80 2.06 1.78
CA PHE A 144 2.41 3.39 1.74
C PHE A 144 3.22 3.69 3.01
N GLN A 145 2.76 3.26 4.18
CA GLN A 145 3.53 3.40 5.41
C GLN A 145 4.84 2.60 5.37
N SER A 146 4.84 1.40 4.78
CA SER A 146 6.07 0.63 4.60
C SER A 146 7.10 1.38 3.72
N TYR A 147 6.64 2.10 2.69
CA TYR A 147 7.48 2.99 1.90
C TYR A 147 7.96 4.18 2.73
N ALA A 148 7.09 4.78 3.54
CA ALA A 148 7.45 5.89 4.42
C ALA A 148 8.59 5.52 5.37
N HIS A 149 8.58 4.30 5.93
CA HIS A 149 9.64 3.79 6.82
C HIS A 149 10.97 3.53 6.11
N ARG A 150 10.94 3.15 4.82
CA ARG A 150 12.13 2.68 4.08
C ARG A 150 12.78 3.76 3.21
N ILE A 151 12.12 4.89 3.00
CA ILE A 151 12.65 6.00 2.21
C ILE A 151 13.43 6.97 3.12
N SER A 152 14.66 7.29 2.70
CA SER A 152 15.53 8.27 3.37
C SER A 152 15.22 9.72 3.01
N ASP A 153 14.61 9.97 1.83
CA ASP A 153 14.15 11.30 1.45
C ASP A 153 12.98 11.73 2.34
N LYS A 154 13.17 12.81 3.09
CA LYS A 154 12.18 13.28 4.07
C LYS A 154 10.87 13.73 3.43
N ASN A 155 10.91 14.32 2.24
CA ASN A 155 9.70 14.82 1.58
C ASN A 155 8.84 13.66 1.08
N LEU A 156 9.47 12.63 0.51
CA LEU A 156 8.81 11.41 0.10
C LEU A 156 8.30 10.61 1.30
N SER A 157 9.14 10.42 2.32
CA SER A 157 8.78 9.72 3.55
C SER A 157 7.56 10.36 4.22
N THR A 158 7.57 11.69 4.40
CA THR A 158 6.42 12.43 4.94
C THR A 158 5.18 12.30 4.05
N ALA A 159 5.31 12.47 2.72
CA ALA A 159 4.16 12.40 1.83
C ALA A 159 3.50 11.02 1.81
N PHE A 160 4.28 9.94 1.89
CA PHE A 160 3.75 8.58 2.02
C PHE A 160 3.11 8.34 3.39
N GLY A 161 3.72 8.82 4.48
CA GLY A 161 3.15 8.74 5.82
C GLY A 161 1.82 9.47 5.94
N ASP A 162 1.75 10.72 5.48
CA ASP A 162 0.52 11.53 5.49
C ASP A 162 -0.61 10.87 4.71
N LEU A 163 -0.30 10.28 3.54
CA LEU A 163 -1.29 9.52 2.77
C LEU A 163 -1.73 8.27 3.55
N ALA A 164 -0.78 7.50 4.09
CA ALA A 164 -1.08 6.29 4.84
C ALA A 164 -2.01 6.55 6.02
N ASP A 165 -1.73 7.58 6.81
CA ASP A 165 -2.60 7.97 7.94
C ASP A 165 -3.98 8.39 7.47
N ARG A 166 -4.07 9.21 6.43
CA ARG A 166 -5.36 9.63 5.86
C ARG A 166 -6.19 8.44 5.38
N LEU A 167 -5.58 7.48 4.70
CA LEU A 167 -6.25 6.27 4.22
C LEU A 167 -6.72 5.40 5.39
N LEU A 168 -5.86 5.19 6.39
CA LEU A 168 -6.20 4.37 7.57
C LEU A 168 -7.32 5.02 8.40
N GLU A 169 -7.26 6.34 8.60
CA GLU A 169 -8.33 7.06 9.29
C GLU A 169 -9.67 6.95 8.55
N ARG A 170 -9.65 7.03 7.21
CA ARG A 170 -10.86 6.85 6.41
C ARG A 170 -11.39 5.42 6.55
N ALA A 171 -10.51 4.42 6.48
CA ALA A 171 -10.89 3.02 6.65
C ALA A 171 -11.60 2.79 7.99
N LEU A 172 -11.03 3.30 9.09
CA LEU A 172 -11.61 3.17 10.43
C LEU A 172 -12.95 3.91 10.56
N LYS A 173 -13.07 5.11 9.98
CA LYS A 173 -14.33 5.86 9.95
C LYS A 173 -15.42 5.13 9.16
N THR A 174 -15.09 4.59 8.00
CA THR A 174 -16.04 3.85 7.15
C THR A 174 -16.46 2.53 7.81
N ALA A 175 -15.53 1.79 8.40
CA ALA A 175 -15.84 0.56 9.14
C ALA A 175 -16.72 0.83 10.36
N GLY A 176 -16.45 1.90 11.12
CA GLY A 176 -17.23 2.27 12.30
C GLY A 176 -18.61 2.87 12.00
N SER A 177 -18.85 3.37 10.77
CA SER A 177 -20.15 3.91 10.36
C SER A 177 -21.11 2.85 9.83
N ALA A 178 -20.64 1.61 9.65
CA ALA A 178 -21.40 0.48 9.12
C ALA A 178 -21.94 -0.47 10.21
N GLY A 179 -21.60 -0.22 11.48
CA GLY A 179 -22.15 -0.91 12.65
C GLY A 179 -23.20 -0.07 13.35
#